data_AF-A0A0D6XPH3-F1
#
_entry.id   AF-A0A0D6XPH3-F1
#
_cell.length_a   1.000
_cell.length_b   1.000
_cell.length_c   1.000
_cell.angle_alpha   90.00
_cell.angle_beta   90.00
_cell.angle_gamma   90.00
#
_symmetry.space_group_name_H-M   'P 1'
#
loop_
_entity.id
_entity.type
_entity.pdbx_description
1 polymer ?
#
loop_
_entity_poly.entity_id
_entity_poly.type
_entity_poly.pdbx_seq_one_letter_code
_entity_poly.pdbx_strand_id
1 'polypeptide(L)' 'MKTLKDNYLSLLIIIFAVVLSFVLQYAFDLPLIAGAFIGVLLGILCGFLIQWLSSKSNKNDKSDPS' A
#
# COMPACT_ATOMS: atom_id res chain seq x y z
N MET A 1 -11.79 -13.50 -14.34
CA MET A 1 -11.92 -13.48 -12.86
C MET A 1 -10.62 -13.03 -12.17
N LYS A 2 -9.92 -12.00 -12.67
CA LYS A 2 -8.66 -11.49 -12.08
C LYS A 2 -8.85 -10.18 -11.28
N THR A 3 -9.89 -9.42 -11.62
CA THR A 3 -10.19 -8.09 -11.05
C THR A 3 -10.55 -8.09 -9.56
N LEU A 4 -11.10 -9.19 -9.03
CA LEU A 4 -11.48 -9.26 -7.61
C LEU A 4 -10.26 -9.39 -6.67
N LYS A 5 -9.17 -10.03 -7.13
CA LYS A 5 -7.94 -10.19 -6.33
C LYS A 5 -7.13 -8.91 -6.23
N ASP A 6 -7.10 -8.11 -7.29
CA ASP A 6 -6.34 -6.84 -7.31
C ASP A 6 -6.97 -5.79 -6.37
N ASN A 7 -8.30 -5.75 -6.30
CA ASN A 7 -9.00 -4.84 -5.39
C ASN A 7 -8.81 -5.24 -3.91
N TYR A 8 -8.70 -6.54 -3.63
CA TYR A 8 -8.42 -7.04 -2.29
C TYR A 8 -7.02 -6.62 -1.81
N LEU A 9 -6.03 -6.65 -2.70
CA LEU A 9 -4.67 -6.21 -2.39
C LEU A 9 -4.66 -4.72 -2.00
N SER A 10 -5.30 -3.87 -2.81
CA SER A 10 -5.42 -2.42 -2.52
C SER A 10 -6.10 -2.17 -1.17
N LEU A 11 -7.22 -2.85 -0.89
CA LEU A 11 -7.93 -2.72 0.38
C LEU A 11 -7.08 -3.17 1.58
N LEU A 12 -6.33 -4.26 1.44
CA LEU A 12 -5.45 -4.78 2.49
C LEU A 12 -4.36 -3.77 2.83
N ILE A 13 -3.77 -3.12 1.82
CA ILE A 13 -2.75 -2.07 2.01
C ILE A 13 -3.32 -0.87 2.77
N ILE A 14 -4.54 -0.44 2.46
CA ILE A 14 -5.21 0.67 3.16
C ILE A 14 -5.45 0.32 4.62
N ILE A 15 -5.99 -0.88 4.89
CA ILE A 15 -6.23 -1.36 6.27
C ILE A 15 -4.90 -1.44 7.03
N PHE A 16 -3.86 -1.98 6.41
CA PHE A 16 -2.54 -2.10 7.03
C PHE A 16 -1.95 -0.73 7.37
N ALA A 17 -2.05 0.25 6.47
CA ALA A 17 -1.58 1.62 6.71
C ALA A 17 -2.29 2.30 7.90
N VAL A 18 -3.61 2.14 8.00
CA VAL A 18 -4.41 2.68 9.11
C VAL A 18 -4.02 2.04 10.44
N VAL A 19 -3.89 0.72 10.47
CA VAL A 19 -3.47 -0.02 11.68
C VAL A 19 -2.06 0.38 12.09
N LEU A 20 -1.11 0.46 11.14
CA LEU A 20 0.26 0.85 11.43
C LEU A 20 0.33 2.24 12.05
N SER A 21 -0.43 3.19 11.51
CA SER A 21 -0.53 4.54 12.04
C SER A 21 -1.04 4.57 13.47
N PHE A 22 -2.07 3.80 13.77
CA PHE A 22 -2.62 3.70 15.13
C PHE A 22 -1.62 3.06 16.11
N VAL A 23 -0.91 2.02 15.68
CA VAL A 23 0.13 1.37 16.50
C VAL A 23 1.27 2.33 16.81
N LEU A 24 1.73 3.10 15.82
CA LEU A 24 2.78 4.10 16.03
C LEU A 24 2.31 5.25 16.93
N GLN A 25 1.05 5.64 16.79
CA GLN A 25 0.43 6.66 17.62
C GLN A 25 0.38 6.25 19.08
N TYR A 26 0.03 4.98 19.34
CA TYR A 26 0.03 4.40 20.69
C TYR A 26 1.45 4.22 21.24
N ALA A 27 2.40 3.74 20.43
CA ALA A 27 3.76 3.44 20.89
C ALA A 27 4.58 4.67 21.28
N PHE A 28 4.31 5.81 20.66
CA PHE A 28 5.05 7.05 20.88
C PHE A 28 4.22 8.15 21.56
N ASP A 29 2.98 7.85 21.99
CA ASP A 29 2.06 8.81 22.62
C ASP A 29 1.80 10.06 21.75
N LEU A 30 1.78 9.88 20.42
CA LEU A 30 1.63 11.01 19.51
C LEU A 30 0.18 11.50 19.46
N PRO A 31 -0.04 12.81 19.32
CA PRO A 31 -1.38 13.34 19.10
C PRO A 31 -1.98 12.80 17.79
N LEU A 32 -3.32 12.65 17.76
CA LEU A 32 -4.10 12.11 16.63
C LEU A 32 -3.65 12.64 15.26
N ILE A 33 -3.35 13.95 15.20
CA ILE A 33 -2.89 14.63 13.99
C ILE A 33 -1.60 14.04 13.42
N ALA A 34 -0.65 13.65 14.27
CA ALA A 34 0.65 13.17 13.80
C ALA A 34 0.54 11.75 13.22
N GLY A 35 -0.32 10.89 13.78
CA GLY A 35 -0.66 9.60 13.19
C GLY A 35 -1.36 9.74 11.83
N ALA A 36 -2.16 10.79 11.63
CA ALA A 36 -2.72 11.09 10.30
C ALA A 36 -1.61 11.49 9.30
N PHE A 37 -0.67 12.36 9.71
CA PHE A 37 0.48 12.72 8.86
C PHE A 37 1.35 11.51 8.51
N ILE A 38 1.70 10.70 9.51
CA ILE A 38 2.49 9.47 9.34
C ILE A 38 1.76 8.47 8.45
N GLY A 39 0.44 8.34 8.62
CA GLY A 39 -0.39 7.42 7.84
C GLY A 39 -0.49 7.83 6.38
N VAL A 40 -0.63 9.11 6.11
CA VAL A 40 -0.58 9.66 4.75
C VAL A 40 0.80 9.43 4.14
N LEU A 41 1.88 9.71 4.89
CA LEU A 41 3.25 9.54 4.39
C LEU A 41 3.56 8.06 4.07
N LEU A 42 3.22 7.14 4.98
CA LEU A 42 3.35 5.69 4.79
C LEU A 42 2.45 5.16 3.67
N GLY A 43 1.23 5.67 3.57
CA GLY A 43 0.26 5.29 2.54
C GLY A 43 0.75 5.68 1.14
N ILE A 44 1.25 6.91 0.98
CA ILE A 44 1.86 7.37 -0.29
C ILE A 44 3.09 6.53 -0.61
N LEU A 45 3.96 6.29 0.36
CA LEU A 45 5.18 5.50 0.15
C LEU A 45 4.83 4.06 -0.28
N CYS A 46 3.87 3.44 0.40
CA CYS A 46 3.42 2.08 0.08
C CYS A 46 2.76 2.04 -1.32
N GLY A 47 1.86 2.98 -1.62
CA GLY A 47 1.23 3.11 -2.93
C GLY A 47 2.25 3.29 -4.05
N PHE A 48 3.27 4.10 -3.81
CA PHE A 48 4.39 4.28 -4.74
C PHE A 48 5.19 2.99 -4.94
N LEU A 49 5.50 2.26 -3.87
CA LEU A 49 6.17 0.96 -3.94
C LEU A 49 5.38 -0.05 -4.77
N ILE A 50 4.07 -0.15 -4.55
CA ILE A 50 3.19 -1.07 -5.27
C ILE A 50 3.14 -0.71 -6.75
N GLN A 51 2.99 0.57 -7.08
CA GLN A 51 2.98 1.02 -8.46
C GLN A 51 4.32 0.75 -9.16
N TRP A 52 5.43 0.92 -8.45
CA TRP A 52 6.77 0.60 -8.95
C TRP A 52 6.96 -0.91 -9.18
N LEU A 53 6.54 -1.75 -8.22
CA LEU A 53 6.57 -3.21 -8.32
C LEU A 53 5.68 -3.71 -9.48
N SER A 54 4.47 -3.17 -9.61
CA SER A 54 3.54 -3.53 -10.68
C SER A 54 4.07 -3.13 -12.05
N SER A 55 4.71 -1.97 -12.16
CA SER A 55 5.38 -1.51 -13.39
C SER A 55 6.53 -2.43 -13.82
N LYS A 56 7.25 -3.02 -12.84
CA LYS A 56 8.32 -3.99 -13.12
C LYS A 56 7.77 -5.37 -13.51
N SER A 57 6.67 -5.81 -12.90
CA SER A 57 6.04 -7.10 -13.22
C SER A 57 5.42 -7.14 -14.63
N ASN A 58 4.91 -6.02 -15.13
CA ASN A 58 4.28 -5.96 -16.46
C ASN A 58 5.29 -6.01 -17.64
N LYS A 59 6.59 -6.07 -17.37
CA LYS A 59 7.62 -6.24 -18.41
C LYS A 59 7.90 -7.70 -18.78
N ASN A 60 7.37 -8.68 -18.03
CA ASN A 60 7.59 -10.11 -18.29
C ASN A 60 6.46 -10.81 -19.07
N ASP A 61 5.43 -10.09 -19.52
CA ASP A 61 4.30 -10.65 -20.29
C ASP A 61 4.34 -10.25 -21.79
N LYS A 62 5.56 -10.24 -22.36
CA LYS A 62 5.79 -10.09 -23.82
C LYS A 62 6.68 -11.19 -24.41
N SER A 63 6.52 -12.40 -23.89
CA SER A 63 6.95 -13.65 -24.54
C SER A 63 5.82 -14.63 -24.28
N ASP A 64 4.81 -14.74 -25.15
CA ASP A 64 4.92 -15.64 -26.30
C ASP A 64 3.79 -15.36 -27.32
N PRO A 65 4.10 -14.88 -28.55
CA PRO A 65 3.28 -15.12 -29.72
C PRO A 65 3.72 -16.44 -30.38
N SER A 66 2.98 -17.51 -30.16
CA SER A 66 3.09 -18.76 -30.94
C SER A 66 1.69 -19.28 -31.27
#